data_AF-A0A932LWG2-F1
#
_entry.id   AF-A0A932LWG2-F1
#
_cell.length_a   1.000
_cell.length_b   1.000
_cell.length_c   1.000
_cell.angle_alpha   90.00
_cell.angle_beta   90.00
_cell.angle_gamma   90.00
#
_symmetry.space_group_name_H-M   'P 1'
#
loop_
_entity.id
_entity.type
_entity.pdbx_description
1 polymer ?
#
loop_
_entity_poly.entity_id
_entity_poly.type
_entity_poly.pdbx_seq_one_letter_code
_entity_poly.pdbx_strand_id
1 'polypeptide(L)'
;LVREIIRQRRRDLWICAEFTLHETALLTGAGCCARIDVGFLGYGGYIGRAVSEGRVRVSEWTNGSLAVRMLAGARGVPFLPVRTLLATDTLVRSGAKVIRDPFTGEPVCLVPGAGLLGPGPEPRGLPLPRSPGRRVWERPDLRDKPLRPRGGHGGEEGHPLHGGGH
;
A
#
# COMPACT_ATOMS: atom_id res chain seq x y z
N LEU A 1 11.82 -22.56 -12.20
CA LEU A 1 11.73 -22.29 -10.75
C LEU A 1 10.43 -22.81 -10.11
N VAL A 2 9.23 -22.34 -10.49
CA VAL A 2 7.95 -22.75 -9.87
C VAL A 2 7.75 -24.26 -9.78
N ARG A 3 7.95 -24.97 -10.89
CA ARG A 3 7.84 -26.45 -10.94
C ARG A 3 8.81 -27.15 -9.99
N GLU A 4 9.99 -26.57 -9.78
CA GLU A 4 11.00 -27.11 -8.88
C GLU A 4 10.58 -26.93 -7.41
N ILE A 5 10.01 -25.77 -7.04
CA ILE A 5 9.41 -25.54 -5.71
C ILE A 5 8.30 -26.57 -5.43
N ILE A 6 7.46 -26.83 -6.44
CA ILE A 6 6.39 -27.84 -6.36
C ILE A 6 6.98 -29.25 -6.19
N ARG A 7 8.00 -29.60 -6.98
CA ARG A 7 8.69 -30.91 -6.90
C ARG A 7 9.31 -31.14 -5.53
N GLN A 8 9.92 -30.10 -4.96
CA GLN A 8 10.49 -30.12 -3.61
C GLN A 8 9.44 -30.09 -2.49
N ARG A 9 8.15 -30.01 -2.85
CA ARG A 9 7.01 -29.95 -1.93
C ARG A 9 7.16 -28.89 -0.86
N ARG A 10 7.69 -27.71 -1.20
CA ARG A 10 7.66 -26.57 -0.26
C ARG A 10 6.22 -26.19 0.03
N ARG A 11 5.91 -25.92 1.30
CA ARG A 11 4.57 -25.61 1.81
C ARG A 11 4.61 -24.29 2.57
N ASP A 12 3.43 -23.80 2.90
CA ASP A 12 3.23 -22.61 3.73
C ASP A 12 3.88 -21.34 3.15
N LEU A 13 3.98 -21.28 1.82
CA LEU A 13 4.55 -20.14 1.14
C LEU A 13 3.62 -18.94 1.25
N TRP A 14 4.22 -17.79 1.52
CA TRP A 14 3.60 -16.49 1.41
C TRP A 14 4.07 -15.81 0.13
N ILE A 15 3.14 -15.60 -0.79
CA ILE A 15 3.38 -14.91 -2.06
C ILE A 15 3.06 -13.42 -1.90
N CYS A 16 3.99 -12.56 -2.27
CA CYS A 16 3.77 -11.12 -2.42
C CYS A 16 3.83 -10.80 -3.91
N ALA A 17 2.71 -10.42 -4.52
CA ALA A 17 2.60 -10.25 -5.96
C ALA A 17 1.80 -8.99 -6.30
N GLU A 18 2.37 -8.10 -7.11
CA GLU A 18 1.59 -6.99 -7.66
C GLU A 18 0.45 -7.50 -8.54
N PHE A 19 0.76 -8.47 -9.40
CA PHE A 19 -0.21 -9.17 -10.23
C PHE A 19 -0.03 -10.66 -10.04
N THR A 20 -1.09 -11.37 -9.65
CA THR A 20 -1.03 -12.83 -9.64
C THR A 20 -1.20 -13.35 -11.05
N LEU A 21 -0.25 -14.15 -11.52
CA LEU A 21 -0.29 -14.79 -12.82
C LEU A 21 -0.23 -16.32 -12.65
N HIS A 22 0.31 -17.02 -13.64
CA HIS A 22 0.34 -18.49 -13.69
C HIS A 22 1.10 -19.09 -12.50
N GLU A 23 2.19 -18.46 -12.05
CA GLU A 23 2.99 -18.95 -10.92
C GLU A 23 2.19 -19.04 -9.63
N THR A 24 1.39 -18.01 -9.32
CA THR A 24 0.58 -17.97 -8.11
C THR A 24 -0.52 -19.02 -8.17
N ALA A 25 -1.18 -19.17 -9.32
CA ALA A 25 -2.20 -20.20 -9.53
C ALA A 25 -1.61 -21.63 -9.41
N LEU A 26 -0.44 -21.88 -10.00
CA LEU A 26 0.23 -23.18 -9.94
C LEU A 26 0.65 -23.54 -8.52
N LEU A 27 1.27 -22.60 -7.78
CA LEU A 27 1.67 -22.83 -6.39
C LEU A 27 0.46 -23.04 -5.47
N THR A 28 -0.64 -22.33 -5.74
CA THR A 28 -1.91 -22.51 -5.03
C THR A 28 -2.54 -23.87 -5.31
N GLY A 29 -2.62 -24.27 -6.58
CA GLY A 29 -3.17 -25.57 -6.99
C GLY A 29 -2.34 -26.76 -6.48
N ALA A 30 -1.02 -26.60 -6.39
CA ALA A 30 -0.12 -27.59 -5.83
C ALA A 30 -0.08 -27.64 -4.28
N GLY A 31 -0.92 -26.84 -3.61
CA GLY A 31 -0.98 -26.77 -2.14
C GLY A 31 0.30 -26.20 -1.50
N CYS A 32 1.09 -25.44 -2.25
CA CYS A 32 2.34 -24.85 -1.76
C CYS A 32 2.11 -23.49 -1.09
N CYS A 33 1.06 -22.77 -1.49
CA CYS A 33 0.75 -21.43 -1.01
C CYS A 33 -0.25 -21.48 0.15
N ALA A 34 0.01 -20.71 1.21
CA ALA A 34 -0.92 -20.47 2.30
C ALA A 34 -1.43 -19.02 2.34
N ARG A 35 -0.66 -18.05 1.80
CA ARG A 35 -1.00 -16.63 1.81
C ARG A 35 -0.60 -15.91 0.54
N ILE A 36 -1.40 -14.93 0.15
CA ILE A 36 -1.14 -14.07 -0.99
C ILE A 36 -1.42 -12.61 -0.56
N ASP A 37 -0.41 -11.77 -0.64
CA ASP A 37 -0.56 -10.33 -0.69
C ASP A 37 -0.63 -9.91 -2.16
N VAL A 38 -1.72 -9.27 -2.57
CA VAL A 38 -1.98 -8.99 -3.99
C VAL A 38 -2.45 -7.57 -4.26
N GLY A 39 -1.95 -6.99 -5.35
CA GLY A 39 -2.45 -5.74 -5.92
C GLY A 39 -3.60 -5.93 -6.89
N PHE A 40 -3.47 -6.94 -7.76
CA PHE A 40 -4.51 -7.37 -8.70
C PHE A 40 -4.56 -8.91 -8.85
N LEU A 41 -5.73 -9.50 -8.63
CA LEU A 41 -5.94 -10.94 -8.65
C LEU A 41 -6.33 -11.45 -10.06
N GLY A 42 -5.35 -11.59 -10.95
CA GLY A 42 -5.56 -11.98 -12.35
C GLY A 42 -6.17 -13.37 -12.57
N TYR A 43 -5.75 -14.39 -11.81
CA TYR A 43 -6.30 -15.76 -11.89
C TYR A 43 -7.31 -16.05 -10.77
N GLY A 44 -8.19 -15.07 -10.51
CA GLY A 44 -9.14 -15.11 -9.40
C GLY A 44 -9.96 -16.40 -9.32
N GLY A 45 -10.39 -16.98 -10.44
CA GLY A 45 -11.17 -18.23 -10.43
C GLY A 45 -10.40 -19.46 -9.92
N TYR A 46 -9.11 -19.58 -10.28
CA TYR A 46 -8.28 -20.72 -9.86
C TYR A 46 -7.84 -20.61 -8.40
N ILE A 47 -7.61 -19.38 -7.93
CA ILE A 47 -7.23 -19.10 -6.55
C ILE A 47 -8.47 -19.06 -5.66
N GLY A 48 -9.61 -18.60 -6.18
CA GLY A 48 -10.84 -18.35 -5.45
C GLY A 48 -11.43 -19.59 -4.78
N ARG A 49 -11.30 -20.77 -5.40
CA ARG A 49 -11.66 -22.04 -4.74
C ARG A 49 -10.82 -22.31 -3.50
N ALA A 50 -9.50 -22.09 -3.59
CA ALA A 50 -8.59 -22.27 -2.46
C ALA A 50 -8.86 -21.27 -1.32
N VAL A 51 -9.28 -20.05 -1.67
CA VAL A 51 -9.72 -19.04 -0.71
C VAL A 51 -11.03 -19.44 -0.04
N SER A 52 -12.01 -19.88 -0.83
CA SER A 52 -13.34 -20.29 -0.34
C SER A 52 -13.27 -21.52 0.56
N GLU A 53 -12.35 -22.44 0.28
CA GLU A 53 -12.05 -23.62 1.11
C GLU A 53 -11.16 -23.29 2.32
N GLY A 54 -10.75 -22.03 2.52
CA GLY A 54 -9.90 -21.60 3.63
C GLY A 54 -8.44 -22.04 3.56
N ARG A 55 -8.02 -22.68 2.45
CA ARG A 55 -6.64 -23.15 2.24
C ARG A 55 -5.65 -22.00 2.00
N VAL A 56 -6.12 -20.90 1.40
CA VAL A 56 -5.31 -19.71 1.10
C VAL A 56 -5.97 -18.47 1.66
N ARG A 57 -5.19 -17.61 2.31
CA ARG A 57 -5.62 -16.27 2.72
C ARG A 57 -5.12 -15.23 1.73
N VAL A 58 -5.99 -14.32 1.32
CA VAL A 58 -5.64 -13.20 0.44
C VAL A 58 -5.77 -11.90 1.22
N SER A 59 -4.77 -11.02 1.11
CA SER A 59 -4.86 -9.63 1.57
C SER A 59 -4.67 -8.71 0.37
N GLU A 60 -5.57 -7.74 0.26
CA GLU A 60 -5.54 -6.77 -0.84
C GLU A 60 -4.63 -5.59 -0.49
N TRP A 61 -3.89 -5.11 -1.48
CA TRP A 61 -3.01 -3.95 -1.37
C TRP A 61 -3.10 -3.12 -2.66
N THR A 62 -2.58 -1.90 -2.66
CA THR A 62 -2.23 -1.25 -3.94
C THR A 62 -0.82 -1.71 -4.35
N ASN A 63 -0.50 -1.70 -5.65
CA ASN A 63 0.86 -2.01 -6.11
C ASN A 63 1.90 -1.09 -5.44
N GLY A 64 1.57 0.21 -5.33
CA GLY A 64 2.43 1.16 -4.61
C GLY A 64 2.65 0.78 -3.15
N SER A 65 1.61 0.33 -2.44
CA SER A 65 1.76 -0.16 -1.06
C SER A 65 2.62 -1.42 -0.98
N LEU A 66 2.49 -2.37 -1.93
CA LEU A 66 3.35 -3.57 -1.95
C LEU A 66 4.83 -3.20 -2.12
N ALA A 67 5.15 -2.27 -3.01
CA ALA A 67 6.52 -1.77 -3.18
C ALA A 67 7.06 -1.15 -1.88
N VAL A 68 6.24 -0.33 -1.18
CA VAL A 68 6.61 0.24 0.12
C VAL A 68 6.83 -0.84 1.18
N ARG A 69 6.02 -1.91 1.18
CA ARG A 69 6.21 -3.04 2.11
C ARG A 69 7.50 -3.81 1.84
N MET A 70 7.84 -4.04 0.57
CA MET A 70 9.14 -4.62 0.20
C MET A 70 10.29 -3.73 0.66
N LEU A 71 10.17 -2.41 0.46
CA LEU A 71 11.16 -1.44 0.91
C LEU A 71 11.34 -1.44 2.44
N ALA A 72 10.26 -1.56 3.21
CA ALA A 72 10.32 -1.67 4.67
C ALA A 72 11.10 -2.93 5.10
N GLY A 73 10.79 -4.08 4.48
CA GLY A 73 11.50 -5.33 4.72
C GLY A 73 13.00 -5.25 4.36
N ALA A 74 13.32 -4.68 3.19
CA ALA A 74 14.69 -4.48 2.74
C ALA A 74 15.50 -3.54 3.66
N ARG A 75 14.83 -2.57 4.29
CA ARG A 75 15.44 -1.65 5.27
C ARG A 75 15.49 -2.21 6.69
N GLY A 76 14.95 -3.40 6.93
CA GLY A 76 14.88 -3.99 8.28
C GLY A 76 13.98 -3.20 9.24
N VAL A 77 13.04 -2.41 8.73
CA VAL A 77 12.10 -1.63 9.56
C VAL A 77 10.74 -2.30 9.60
N PRO A 78 10.01 -2.25 10.73
CA PRO A 78 8.76 -2.99 10.90
C PRO A 78 7.64 -2.51 9.99
N PHE A 79 7.62 -1.23 9.64
CA PHE A 79 6.60 -0.62 8.80
C PHE A 79 7.10 0.66 8.13
N LEU A 80 6.38 1.12 7.12
CA LEU A 80 6.52 2.43 6.52
C LEU A 80 5.15 3.12 6.36
N PRO A 81 5.09 4.46 6.42
CA PRO A 81 3.85 5.18 6.22
C PRO A 81 3.46 5.30 4.74
N VAL A 82 2.16 5.27 4.46
CA VAL A 82 1.54 5.57 3.16
C VAL A 82 0.27 6.40 3.35
N ARG A 83 -0.12 7.20 2.35
CA ARG A 83 -1.43 7.88 2.33
C ARG A 83 -2.43 7.25 1.38
N THR A 84 -1.95 6.46 0.41
CA THR A 84 -2.74 5.92 -0.70
C THR A 84 -3.86 4.96 -0.31
N LEU A 85 -3.76 4.32 0.86
CA LEU A 85 -4.79 3.41 1.35
C LEU A 85 -5.93 4.11 2.09
N LEU A 86 -5.73 5.35 2.54
CA LEU A 86 -6.76 6.06 3.31
C LEU A 86 -8.04 6.21 2.48
N ALA A 87 -9.19 6.00 3.13
CA ALA A 87 -10.52 6.07 2.52
C ALA A 87 -10.77 5.09 1.35
N THR A 88 -10.00 3.99 1.26
CA THR A 88 -10.22 2.90 0.29
C THR A 88 -10.72 1.64 0.97
N ASP A 89 -11.47 0.80 0.24
CA ASP A 89 -11.85 -0.54 0.73
C ASP A 89 -10.62 -1.44 0.96
N THR A 90 -9.55 -1.21 0.21
CA THR A 90 -8.27 -1.90 0.38
C THR A 90 -7.73 -1.73 1.80
N LEU A 91 -7.97 -0.59 2.46
CA LEU A 91 -7.58 -0.41 3.86
C LEU A 91 -8.16 -1.50 4.76
N VAL A 92 -9.46 -1.79 4.60
CA VAL A 92 -10.21 -2.76 5.40
C VAL A 92 -9.80 -4.20 5.06
N ARG A 93 -9.44 -4.45 3.81
CA ARG A 93 -9.06 -5.78 3.28
C ARG A 93 -7.56 -6.09 3.37
N SER A 94 -6.78 -5.14 3.87
CA SER A 94 -5.35 -5.25 4.07
C SER A 94 -4.99 -5.50 5.54
N GLY A 95 -3.70 -5.71 5.80
CA GLY A 95 -3.14 -5.70 7.16
C GLY A 95 -2.68 -4.31 7.64
N ALA A 96 -3.05 -3.24 6.94
CA ALA A 96 -2.59 -1.90 7.25
C ALA A 96 -3.26 -1.32 8.51
N LYS A 97 -2.60 -0.38 9.18
CA LYS A 97 -3.11 0.28 10.38
C LYS A 97 -3.08 1.79 10.21
N VAL A 98 -4.05 2.50 10.79
CA VAL A 98 -4.06 3.97 10.77
C VAL A 98 -3.68 4.49 12.15
N ILE A 99 -2.77 5.46 12.18
CA ILE A 99 -2.43 6.24 13.38
C ILE A 99 -2.62 7.72 13.10
N ARG A 100 -2.57 8.54 14.16
CA ARG A 100 -2.35 9.98 14.00
C ARG A 100 -0.86 10.24 13.81
N ASP A 101 -0.51 10.96 12.76
CA ASP A 101 0.83 11.45 12.52
C ASP A 101 1.26 12.35 13.70
N PRO A 102 2.34 12.03 14.43
CA PRO A 102 2.75 12.79 15.61
C PRO A 102 3.23 14.21 15.27
N PHE A 103 3.55 14.50 14.01
CA PHE A 103 4.03 15.83 13.59
C PHE A 103 2.90 16.74 13.12
N THR A 104 1.85 16.18 12.52
CA THR A 104 0.77 16.97 11.89
C THR A 104 -0.60 16.75 12.51
N GLY A 105 -0.79 15.67 13.29
CA GLY A 105 -2.08 15.26 13.83
C GLY A 105 -3.02 14.58 12.82
N GLU A 106 -2.66 14.62 11.53
CA GLU A 106 -3.42 14.04 10.42
C GLU A 106 -3.37 12.50 10.43
N PRO A 107 -4.40 11.81 9.93
CA PRO A 107 -4.35 10.36 9.79
C PRO A 107 -3.27 9.95 8.78
N VAL A 108 -2.50 8.91 9.15
CA VAL A 108 -1.51 8.27 8.28
C VAL A 108 -1.65 6.75 8.38
N CYS A 109 -1.60 6.08 7.23
CA CYS A 109 -1.65 4.63 7.17
C CYS A 109 -0.24 4.05 7.28
N LEU A 110 -0.08 2.96 8.01
CA LEU A 110 1.16 2.22 8.19
C LEU A 110 1.02 0.87 7.49
N VAL A 111 2.00 0.53 6.65
CA VAL A 111 2.09 -0.77 5.98
C VAL A 111 3.25 -1.58 6.58
N PRO A 112 3.03 -2.84 6.98
CA PRO A 112 4.07 -3.66 7.57
C PRO A 112 5.05 -4.18 6.51
N GLY A 113 6.32 -4.35 6.87
CA GLY A 113 7.32 -4.90 5.96
C GLY A 113 6.94 -6.28 5.41
N ALA A 114 7.24 -6.52 4.14
CA ALA A 114 7.09 -7.83 3.52
C ALA A 114 7.99 -8.84 4.26
N GLY A 115 7.43 -9.97 4.68
CA GLY A 115 8.12 -10.97 5.49
C GLY A 115 8.18 -10.69 7.00
N LEU A 116 7.71 -9.53 7.47
CA LEU A 116 7.68 -9.17 8.91
C LEU A 116 6.33 -9.44 9.58
N LEU A 117 5.27 -9.61 8.80
CA LEU A 117 4.07 -10.25 9.32
C LEU A 117 4.43 -11.73 9.57
N GLY A 118 4.37 -12.18 10.83
CA GLY A 118 4.34 -13.61 11.14
C GLY A 118 3.05 -14.26 10.63
N PRO A 119 2.60 -15.41 11.15
CA PRO A 119 1.20 -15.78 11.01
C PRO A 119 0.31 -14.66 11.55
N GLY A 120 -0.14 -13.79 10.64
CA GLY A 120 -1.01 -12.68 10.96
C GLY A 120 -2.22 -13.21 11.72
N PRO A 121 -2.82 -12.40 12.62
CA PRO A 121 -3.99 -12.82 13.34
C PRO A 121 -5.03 -13.34 12.35
N GLU A 122 -5.67 -14.44 12.70
CA GLU A 122 -6.87 -14.89 12.01
C GLU A 122 -7.80 -13.69 11.83
N PRO A 123 -8.39 -13.48 10.63
CA PRO A 123 -9.51 -12.58 10.53
C PRO A 123 -10.62 -13.22 11.36
N ARG A 124 -10.62 -12.94 12.68
CA ARG A 124 -11.80 -13.16 13.51
C ARG A 124 -12.91 -12.48 12.75
N GLY A 125 -14.01 -13.19 12.51
CA GLY A 125 -15.21 -12.67 11.87
C GLY A 125 -15.67 -11.41 12.59
N LEU A 126 -15.03 -10.29 12.23
CA LEU A 126 -15.36 -9.00 12.75
C LEU A 126 -16.76 -8.77 12.20
N PRO A 127 -17.78 -8.56 13.05
CA PRO A 127 -19.03 -8.07 12.53
C PRO A 127 -18.68 -6.86 11.66
N LEU A 128 -19.17 -6.86 10.41
CA LEU A 128 -19.10 -5.69 9.54
C LEU A 128 -19.40 -4.48 10.44
N PRO A 129 -18.51 -3.47 10.53
CA PRO A 129 -18.85 -2.29 11.30
C PRO A 129 -20.18 -1.82 10.73
N ARG A 130 -21.26 -1.90 11.52
CA ARG A 130 -22.49 -1.18 11.19
C ARG A 130 -22.00 0.23 10.93
N SER A 131 -22.20 0.70 9.71
CA SER A 131 -21.70 1.99 9.27
C SER A 131 -21.96 2.98 10.41
N PRO A 132 -20.93 3.55 11.06
CA PRO A 132 -21.18 4.65 11.96
C PRO A 132 -21.90 5.66 11.08
N GLY A 133 -23.16 5.96 11.44
CA GLY A 133 -24.12 6.62 10.56
C GLY A 133 -23.43 7.69 9.74
N ARG A 134 -23.54 7.57 8.40
CA ARG A 134 -22.82 8.36 7.39
C ARG A 134 -22.40 9.73 7.93
N ARG A 135 -21.21 9.81 8.51
CA ARG A 135 -20.41 11.02 8.37
C ARG A 135 -19.54 10.73 7.17
N VAL A 136 -20.11 11.04 6.01
CA VAL A 136 -19.33 11.39 4.84
C VAL A 136 -18.24 12.33 5.37
N TRP A 137 -16.99 11.90 5.33
CA TRP A 137 -15.88 12.83 5.52
C TRP A 137 -15.98 13.78 4.33
N GLU A 138 -16.60 14.94 4.55
CA GLU A 138 -16.60 16.01 3.58
C GLU A 138 -15.15 16.36 3.27
N ARG A 139 -14.83 16.43 1.98
CA ARG A 139 -13.56 16.98 1.53
C ARG A 139 -13.46 18.38 2.17
N PRO A 140 -12.36 18.73 2.85
CA PRO A 140 -12.10 20.14 3.11
C PRO A 140 -12.10 20.86 1.76
N ASP A 141 -12.90 21.91 1.61
CA ASP A 141 -12.91 22.68 0.38
C ASP A 141 -11.50 23.25 0.16
N LEU A 142 -10.84 22.75 -0.88
CA LEU A 142 -9.49 23.17 -1.25
C LEU A 142 -9.49 24.54 -1.95
N ARG A 143 -10.64 25.21 -2.07
CA ARG A 143 -10.78 26.57 -2.63
C ARG A 143 -10.34 27.68 -1.69
N ASP A 144 -10.21 27.42 -0.38
CA ASP A 144 -9.89 28.46 0.62
C ASP A 144 -8.43 28.46 1.10
N LYS A 145 -7.52 27.76 0.42
CA LYS A 145 -6.09 27.96 0.69
C LYS A 145 -5.65 29.28 0.03
N PRO A 146 -5.12 30.27 0.78
CA PRO A 146 -4.48 31.42 0.16
C PRO A 146 -3.34 30.90 -0.72
N LEU A 147 -3.40 31.20 -2.01
CA LEU A 147 -2.31 30.98 -2.94
C LEU A 147 -1.07 31.65 -2.35
N ARG A 148 -0.03 30.86 -2.05
CA ARG A 148 1.30 31.42 -1.74
C ARG A 148 1.65 32.39 -2.87
N PRO A 149 2.07 33.63 -2.59
CA PRO A 149 2.45 34.55 -3.65
C PRO A 149 3.59 33.92 -4.46
N ARG A 150 3.36 33.75 -5.76
CA ARG A 150 4.42 33.47 -6.72
C ARG A 150 5.41 34.64 -6.63
N GLY A 151 6.64 34.36 -6.22
CA GLY A 151 7.72 35.35 -6.25
C GLY A 151 7.81 35.93 -7.66
N GLY A 152 7.54 37.22 -7.77
CA GLY A 152 7.56 37.95 -9.02
C GLY A 152 8.98 38.12 -9.53
N HIS A 153 9.12 37.95 -10.84
CA HIS A 153 10.20 38.56 -11.61
C HIS A 153 10.15 40.09 -11.43
N GLY A 154 11.14 40.65 -10.74
CA GLY A 154 11.71 41.97 -11.04
C GLY A 154 13.18 41.68 -11.40
N GLY A 155 13.72 42.08 -12.54
CA GLY A 155 13.64 43.43 -13.09
C GLY A 155 14.73 44.27 -12.44
N GLU A 156 16.01 43.86 -12.58
CA GLU A 156 17.13 44.72 -12.23
C GLU A 156 17.49 45.58 -13.45
N GLU A 157 17.38 46.88 -13.20
CA GLU A 157 17.57 48.01 -14.07
C GLU A 157 19.06 48.27 -14.35
N GLY A 158 19.35 48.55 -15.63
CA GLY A 158 20.17 49.67 -16.08
C GLY A 158 21.43 50.05 -15.31
N HIS A 159 22.59 49.56 -15.77
CA HIS A 159 23.87 50.24 -15.62
C HIS A 159 23.85 51.58 -16.39
N PRO A 160 24.17 52.74 -15.78
CA PRO A 160 24.56 53.92 -16.54
C PRO A 160 26.08 53.98 -16.67
N LEU A 161 26.54 54.01 -17.92
CA LEU A 161 27.86 54.52 -18.29
C LEU A 161 27.79 56.05 -18.31
N HIS A 162 28.59 56.73 -17.49
CA HIS A 162 29.07 58.07 -17.78
C HIS A 162 30.48 58.24 -17.22
N GLY A 163 31.42 58.61 -18.10
CA GLY A 163 32.77 59.01 -17.73
C GLY A 163 32.89 60.53 -17.51
N GLY A 164 34.05 60.92 -16.97
CA GLY A 164 34.61 62.26 -17.13
C GLY A 164 35.07 62.96 -15.85
N GLY A 165 36.39 63.08 -15.68
CA GLY A 165 37.05 64.23 -15.06
C GLY A 165 37.34 64.18 -13.56
N HIS A 166 38.57 63.84 -13.18
CA HIS A 166 39.60 64.77 -12.66
C HIS A 166 40.89 64.01 -12.38
#